data_AF-A0A941VVD0-F1
#
_entry.id   AF-A0A941VVD0-F1
#
_cell.length_a   1.000
_cell.length_b   1.000
_cell.length_c   1.000
_cell.angle_alpha   90.00
_cell.angle_beta   90.00
_cell.angle_gamma   90.00
#
_symmetry.space_group_name_H-M   'P 1'
#
loop_
_entity.id
_entity.type
_entity.pdbx_description
1 polymer ?
#
loop_
_entity_poly.entity_id
_entity_poly.type
_entity_poly.pdbx_seq_one_letter_code
_entity_poly.pdbx_strand_id
1 'polypeptide(L)'
;MGRPQTGKIVAVIVISLLVIGFFLSIYITVDEKIPGNAVVVATTEDKLYHSIHFDHVCVAGKTAQTMTVSEVEAKGFKPHSYCEELGYFRGNRQFLFHHLLSKIGLPVNSRWDRNGNWLW
;
A
#
# COMPACT_ATOMS: atom_id res chain seq x y z
N MET A 1 37.84 -33.94 20.83
CA MET A 1 36.96 -33.03 20.05
C MET A 1 35.52 -33.38 20.33
N GLY A 2 34.79 -32.53 21.05
CA GLY A 2 33.37 -32.78 21.36
C GLY A 2 32.53 -32.65 20.10
N ARG A 3 31.75 -33.67 19.77
CA ARG A 3 30.75 -33.62 18.68
C ARG A 3 29.88 -32.38 18.89
N PRO A 4 29.76 -31.47 17.91
CA PRO A 4 28.76 -30.42 18.02
C PRO A 4 27.41 -31.10 18.10
N GLN A 5 26.66 -30.86 19.18
CA GLN A 5 25.29 -31.34 19.31
C GLN A 5 24.53 -30.76 18.12
N THR A 6 24.06 -31.60 17.18
CA THR A 6 23.45 -31.19 15.91
C THR A 6 22.40 -30.07 16.10
N GLY A 7 21.66 -30.10 17.22
CA GLY A 7 20.72 -29.03 17.59
C GLY A 7 21.35 -27.64 17.78
N LYS A 8 22.58 -27.55 18.31
CA LYS A 8 23.31 -26.27 18.44
C LYS A 8 23.69 -25.69 17.08
N ILE A 9 24.14 -26.54 16.14
CA ILE A 9 24.46 -26.09 14.77
C ILE A 9 23.19 -25.58 14.09
N VAL A 10 22.09 -26.35 14.16
CA VAL A 10 20.81 -25.94 13.58
C VAL A 10 20.33 -24.62 14.17
N ALA A 11 20.41 -24.45 15.50
CA ALA A 11 20.03 -23.21 16.16
C ALA A 11 20.87 -22.01 15.67
N VAL A 12 22.19 -22.17 15.56
CA VAL A 12 23.09 -21.11 15.05
C VAL A 12 22.74 -20.75 13.61
N ILE A 13 22.47 -21.73 12.75
CA ILE A 13 22.07 -21.48 11.36
C ILE A 13 20.76 -20.70 11.30
N VAL A 14 19.74 -21.13 12.04
CA VAL A 14 18.42 -20.47 12.05
C VAL A 14 18.54 -19.02 12.56
N ILE A 15 19.26 -18.79 13.66
CA ILE A 15 19.47 -17.44 14.21
C ILE A 15 20.22 -16.58 13.19
N SER A 16 21.27 -17.10 12.55
CA SER A 16 22.03 -16.36 11.55
C SER A 16 21.17 -15.98 10.35
N LEU A 17 20.33 -16.90 9.86
CA LEU A 17 19.40 -16.62 8.75
C LEU A 17 18.35 -15.58 9.14
N LEU A 18 17.82 -15.62 10.35
CA LEU A 18 16.87 -14.61 10.85
C LEU A 18 17.53 -13.22 10.92
N VAL A 19 18.76 -13.14 11.43
CA VAL A 19 19.52 -11.88 11.51
C VAL A 19 19.80 -11.34 10.11
N ILE A 20 20.31 -12.18 9.20
CA ILE A 20 20.58 -11.78 7.81
C ILE A 20 19.29 -11.33 7.12
N GLY A 21 18.20 -12.11 7.26
CA GLY A 21 16.90 -11.77 6.69
C GLY A 21 16.35 -10.44 7.21
N PHE A 22 16.49 -10.19 8.51
CA PHE A 22 16.12 -8.91 9.12
C PHE A 22 16.91 -7.75 8.50
N PHE A 23 18.24 -7.87 8.39
CA PHE A 23 19.06 -6.83 7.76
C PHE A 23 18.76 -6.65 6.27
N LEU A 24 18.43 -7.69 5.52
CA LEU A 24 18.03 -7.53 4.12
C LEU A 24 16.66 -6.84 4.00
N SER A 25 15.74 -7.12 4.92
CA SER A 25 14.38 -6.55 4.88
C SER A 25 14.32 -5.03 5.07
N ILE A 26 15.36 -4.40 5.64
CA ILE A 26 15.45 -2.94 5.73
C ILE A 26 15.99 -2.28 4.45
N TYR A 27 16.54 -3.05 3.51
CA TYR A 27 16.99 -2.53 2.20
C TYR A 27 15.99 -2.79 1.07
N ILE A 28 15.04 -3.71 1.29
CA ILE A 28 13.96 -3.97 0.35
C ILE A 28 12.83 -3.00 0.64
N THR A 29 12.33 -2.34 -0.40
CA THR A 29 11.19 -1.44 -0.30
C THR A 29 9.97 -2.02 -0.99
N VAL A 30 8.80 -1.81 -0.41
CA VAL A 30 7.50 -2.19 -0.95
C VAL A 30 6.67 -0.92 -1.13
N ASP A 31 6.15 -0.72 -2.33
CA ASP A 31 5.23 0.37 -2.61
C ASP A 31 3.84 0.00 -2.09
N GLU A 32 3.32 0.83 -1.21
CA GLU A 32 1.96 0.70 -0.72
C GLU A 32 0.95 0.97 -1.84
N LYS A 33 -0.03 0.07 -1.95
CA LYS A 33 -1.14 0.18 -2.90
C LYS A 33 -2.39 0.63 -2.18
N ILE A 34 -3.17 1.45 -2.86
CA ILE A 34 -4.50 1.86 -2.39
C ILE A 34 -5.36 0.60 -2.14
N PRO A 35 -6.02 0.48 -0.98
CA PRO A 35 -6.85 -0.69 -0.71
C PRO A 35 -8.17 -0.60 -1.48
N GLY A 36 -8.70 -1.75 -1.91
CA GLY A 36 -9.88 -1.82 -2.76
C GLY A 36 -11.15 -1.21 -2.16
N ASN A 37 -11.26 -1.20 -0.83
CA ASN A 37 -12.36 -0.58 -0.09
C ASN A 37 -12.17 0.93 0.15
N ALA A 38 -11.07 1.55 -0.30
CA ALA A 38 -10.91 2.99 -0.22
C ALA A 38 -11.94 3.70 -1.09
N VAL A 39 -12.52 4.78 -0.56
CA VAL A 39 -13.48 5.61 -1.29
C VAL A 39 -12.73 6.56 -2.22
N VAL A 40 -13.17 6.64 -3.48
CA VAL A 40 -12.70 7.56 -4.50
C VAL A 40 -13.89 8.31 -5.08
N VAL A 41 -13.62 9.43 -5.75
CA VAL A 41 -14.62 10.16 -6.52
C VAL A 41 -14.53 9.71 -7.97
N ALA A 42 -15.64 9.36 -8.59
CA ALA A 42 -15.71 8.89 -9.98
C ALA A 42 -16.55 9.87 -10.81
N THR A 43 -16.08 10.17 -12.02
CA THR A 43 -16.79 10.99 -13.01
C THR A 43 -17.36 10.08 -14.10
N THR A 44 -18.66 10.18 -14.33
CA THR A 44 -19.38 9.18 -15.16
C THR A 44 -19.14 9.34 -16.65
N GLU A 45 -18.90 10.56 -17.10
CA GLU A 45 -18.81 10.97 -18.50
C GLU A 45 -17.52 10.48 -19.16
N ASP A 46 -16.40 10.57 -18.42
CA ASP A 46 -15.06 10.19 -18.89
C ASP A 46 -14.58 8.85 -18.32
N LYS A 47 -15.36 8.25 -17.41
CA LYS A 47 -15.01 7.04 -16.66
C LYS A 47 -13.66 7.14 -15.95
N LEU A 48 -13.40 8.29 -15.32
CA LEU A 48 -12.21 8.51 -14.51
C LEU A 48 -12.54 8.50 -13.02
N TYR A 49 -11.59 8.05 -12.21
CA TYR A 49 -11.67 8.17 -10.76
C TYR A 49 -10.51 9.01 -10.20
N HIS A 50 -10.79 9.67 -9.09
CA HIS A 50 -10.03 10.76 -8.51
C HIS A 50 -9.85 10.49 -7.01
N SER A 51 -8.77 10.99 -6.43
CA SER A 51 -8.61 11.03 -4.97
C SER A 51 -9.70 11.90 -4.36
N ILE A 52 -10.08 11.67 -3.10
CA ILE A 52 -11.00 12.56 -2.37
C ILE A 52 -10.44 13.99 -2.17
N HIS A 53 -9.16 14.21 -2.46
CA HIS A 53 -8.48 15.51 -2.42
C HIS A 53 -8.27 16.11 -3.83
N PHE A 54 -9.14 15.79 -4.78
CA PHE A 54 -9.06 16.28 -6.16
C PHE A 54 -9.25 17.81 -6.26
N ASP A 55 -8.67 18.41 -7.30
CA ASP A 55 -8.89 19.83 -7.63
C ASP A 55 -10.17 20.01 -8.46
N HIS A 56 -10.82 21.17 -8.36
CA HIS A 56 -12.07 21.46 -9.07
C HIS A 56 -12.03 21.15 -10.59
N VAL A 57 -10.88 21.35 -11.24
CA VAL A 57 -10.67 21.05 -12.67
C VAL A 57 -10.95 19.58 -13.03
N CYS A 58 -10.76 18.64 -12.10
CA CYS A 58 -10.97 17.22 -12.31
C CYS A 58 -12.45 16.87 -12.58
N VAL A 59 -13.37 17.60 -11.94
CA VAL A 59 -14.81 17.31 -11.93
C VAL A 59 -15.67 18.38 -12.60
N ALA A 60 -15.08 19.50 -13.01
CA ALA A 60 -15.80 20.63 -13.60
C ALA A 60 -16.63 20.19 -14.81
N GLY A 61 -17.95 20.45 -14.75
CA GLY A 61 -18.89 20.10 -15.81
C GLY A 61 -19.19 18.60 -15.95
N LYS A 62 -18.85 17.78 -14.94
CA LYS A 62 -19.06 16.33 -14.91
C LYS A 62 -19.90 15.92 -13.71
N THR A 63 -20.54 14.76 -13.81
CA THR A 63 -21.29 14.15 -12.73
C THR A 63 -20.34 13.34 -11.85
N ALA A 64 -20.10 13.83 -10.64
CA ALA A 64 -19.26 13.18 -9.64
C ALA A 64 -20.09 12.30 -8.69
N GLN A 65 -19.63 11.09 -8.45
CA GLN A 65 -20.20 10.16 -7.46
C GLN A 65 -19.09 9.48 -6.66
N THR A 66 -19.36 9.10 -5.41
CA THR A 66 -18.41 8.35 -4.59
C THR A 66 -18.58 6.86 -4.81
N MET A 67 -17.46 6.15 -4.95
CA MET A 67 -17.43 4.69 -5.11
C MET A 67 -16.16 4.15 -4.45
N THR A 68 -16.09 2.86 -4.16
CA THR A 68 -14.84 2.22 -3.73
C THR A 68 -13.91 1.96 -4.92
N VAL A 69 -12.60 1.88 -4.68
CA VAL A 69 -11.61 1.53 -5.70
C VAL A 69 -11.98 0.24 -6.44
N SER A 70 -12.34 -0.81 -5.71
CA SER A 70 -12.74 -2.08 -6.31
C SER A 70 -13.97 -1.95 -7.20
N GLU A 71 -14.95 -1.11 -6.84
CA GLU A 71 -16.13 -0.91 -7.68
C GLU A 71 -15.81 -0.11 -8.96
N VAL A 72 -14.98 0.93 -8.88
CA VAL A 72 -14.62 1.73 -10.07
C VAL A 72 -13.75 0.92 -11.02
N GLU A 73 -12.81 0.12 -10.50
CA GLU A 73 -11.99 -0.79 -11.29
C GLU A 73 -12.85 -1.88 -11.95
N ALA A 74 -13.79 -2.48 -11.22
CA ALA A 74 -14.73 -3.47 -11.77
C ALA A 74 -15.62 -2.88 -12.88
N LYS A 75 -15.95 -1.59 -12.81
CA LYS A 75 -16.69 -0.87 -13.85
C LYS A 75 -15.80 -0.33 -14.99
N GLY A 76 -14.50 -0.61 -14.96
CA GLY A 76 -13.54 -0.22 -15.99
C GLY A 76 -13.17 1.26 -16.00
N PHE A 77 -13.35 1.95 -14.87
CA PHE A 77 -12.88 3.31 -14.71
C PHE A 77 -11.36 3.31 -14.58
N LYS A 78 -10.72 4.41 -14.98
CA LYS A 78 -9.26 4.59 -14.89
C LYS A 78 -8.91 5.71 -13.92
N PRO A 79 -7.73 5.67 -13.27
CA PRO A 79 -7.28 6.79 -12.47
C PRO A 79 -7.09 8.02 -13.36
N HIS A 80 -7.48 9.18 -12.85
CA HIS A 80 -7.26 10.45 -13.53
C HIS A 80 -5.77 10.82 -13.51
N SER A 81 -5.19 11.13 -14.67
CA SER A 81 -3.74 11.36 -14.83
C SER A 81 -3.21 12.46 -13.92
N TYR A 82 -3.92 13.59 -13.81
CA TYR A 82 -3.51 14.68 -12.91
C TYR A 82 -3.46 14.24 -11.43
N CYS A 83 -4.38 13.38 -10.98
CA CYS A 83 -4.34 12.84 -9.62
C CYS A 83 -3.17 11.84 -9.44
N GLU A 84 -2.82 11.09 -10.49
CA GLU A 84 -1.63 10.22 -10.50
C GLU A 84 -0.32 11.01 -10.46
N GLU A 85 -0.25 12.11 -11.22
CA GLU A 85 0.90 13.01 -11.29
C GLU A 85 1.16 13.70 -9.94
N LEU A 86 0.10 14.13 -9.26
CA LEU A 86 0.16 14.64 -7.88
C LEU A 86 0.50 13.55 -6.85
N GLY A 87 0.57 12.28 -7.26
CA GLY A 87 0.92 11.17 -6.39
C GLY A 87 -0.17 10.83 -5.38
N TYR A 88 -1.43 11.22 -5.63
CA TYR A 88 -2.52 10.93 -4.70
C TYR A 88 -2.80 9.43 -4.57
N PHE A 89 -2.59 8.66 -5.63
CA PHE A 89 -2.73 7.20 -5.59
C PHE A 89 -1.43 6.46 -5.23
N ARG A 90 -0.34 7.19 -4.93
CA ARG A 90 0.92 6.60 -4.47
C ARG A 90 0.93 6.53 -2.96
N GLY A 91 1.02 5.31 -2.43
CA GLY A 91 1.19 5.08 -1.00
C GLY A 91 2.61 5.39 -0.53
N ASN A 92 2.85 5.21 0.77
CA ASN A 92 4.19 5.35 1.32
C ASN A 92 5.10 4.21 0.82
N ARG A 93 6.35 4.55 0.49
CA ARG A 93 7.39 3.54 0.26
C ARG A 93 7.84 3.00 1.62
N GLN A 94 7.42 1.78 1.94
CA GLN A 94 7.74 1.14 3.20
C GLN A 94 8.93 0.19 3.02
N PHE A 95 9.84 0.13 3.99
CA PHE A 95 10.77 -1.01 4.02
C PHE A 95 9.99 -2.30 4.27
N LEU A 96 10.45 -3.42 3.71
CA LEU A 96 9.80 -4.72 3.84
C LEU A 96 9.55 -5.07 5.32
N PHE A 97 10.46 -4.70 6.21
CA PHE A 97 10.26 -4.82 7.65
C PHE A 97 8.97 -4.12 8.13
N HIS A 98 8.81 -2.83 7.83
CA HIS A 98 7.61 -2.06 8.22
C HIS A 98 6.34 -2.60 7.55
N HIS A 99 6.45 -3.07 6.31
CA HIS A 99 5.34 -3.74 5.63
C HIS A 99 4.91 -5.00 6.38
N LEU A 100 5.85 -5.83 6.84
CA LEU A 100 5.52 -7.02 7.63
C LEU A 100 4.91 -6.67 8.99
N LEU A 101 5.41 -5.64 9.67
CA LEU A 101 4.83 -5.14 10.91
C LEU A 101 3.37 -4.68 10.73
N SER A 102 3.06 -4.00 9.63
CA SER A 102 1.69 -3.56 9.33
C SER A 102 0.73 -4.72 9.13
N LYS A 103 1.19 -5.82 8.53
CA LYS A 103 0.37 -7.04 8.34
C LYS A 103 0.02 -7.77 9.63
N ILE A 104 0.82 -7.62 10.68
CA ILE A 104 0.53 -8.15 12.03
C ILE A 104 -0.20 -7.14 12.93
N GLY A 105 -0.64 -6.00 12.37
CA GLY A 105 -1.48 -5.02 13.06
C GLY A 105 -0.72 -3.95 13.84
N LEU A 106 0.61 -3.86 13.67
CA LEU A 106 1.37 -2.75 14.26
C LEU A 106 1.18 -1.49 13.41
N PRO A 107 0.94 -0.33 14.05
CA PRO A 107 0.78 0.92 13.33
C PRO A 107 2.09 1.30 12.65
N VAL A 108 2.03 1.56 11.35
CA VAL A 108 3.11 2.15 10.57
C VAL A 108 2.54 3.31 9.76
N ASN A 109 3.40 4.25 9.37
CA ASN A 109 2.96 5.37 8.55
C ASN A 109 2.43 4.86 7.19
N SER A 110 1.18 5.17 6.89
CA SER A 110 0.44 4.67 5.74
C SER A 110 -0.51 5.76 5.24
N ARG A 111 -0.75 5.78 3.92
CA ARG A 111 -1.74 6.66 3.29
C ARG A 111 -3.17 6.16 3.43
N TRP A 112 -3.37 4.90 3.79
CA TRP A 112 -4.70 4.32 3.95
C TRP A 112 -4.76 3.32 5.10
N ASP A 113 -5.78 3.43 5.94
CA ASP A 113 -6.00 2.40 6.96
C ASP A 113 -6.64 1.13 6.35
N ARG A 114 -6.77 0.09 7.18
CA ARG A 114 -7.42 -1.17 6.79
C ARG A 114 -8.88 -1.01 6.36
N ASN A 115 -9.55 0.04 6.83
CA ASN A 115 -10.94 0.34 6.50
C ASN A 115 -11.08 1.14 5.19
N GLY A 116 -9.96 1.51 4.56
CA GLY A 116 -9.95 2.30 3.34
C GLY A 116 -10.07 3.80 3.59
N ASN A 117 -9.91 4.25 4.84
CA ASN A 117 -9.87 5.68 5.13
C ASN A 117 -8.56 6.26 4.63
N TRP A 118 -8.63 7.44 4.02
CA TRP A 118 -7.46 8.20 3.62
C TRP A 118 -6.80 8.84 4.84
N LEU A 119 -5.50 8.60 5.00
CA LEU A 119 -4.65 9.19 6.02
C LEU A 119 -3.65 10.12 5.30
N TRP A 120 -3.57 11.37 5.73
CA TRP A 120 -2.68 12.40 5.18
C TRP A 120 -1.65 12.83 6.21
#